data_AF-A0AAP1WE84-F1
#
_entry.id   AF-A0AAP1WE84-F1
#
_cell.length_a   1.000
_cell.length_b   1.000
_cell.length_c   1.000
_cell.angle_alpha   90.00
_cell.angle_beta   90.00
_cell.angle_gamma   90.00
#
_symmetry.space_group_name_H-M   'P 1'
#
loop_
_entity.id
_entity.type
_entity.pdbx_description
1 polymer ?
#
loop_
_entity_poly.entity_id
_entity_poly.type
_entity_poly.pdbx_seq_one_letter_code
_entity_poly.pdbx_strand_id
1 'polypeptide(L)'
;ARKYNADKFEKRLSDLDDVAEESWLEENLPSAFAQHPWRNSLGSIGGGNHFAELQQIDQIIDAELFALAGLDAQHLQLLVHSGSRGLGQSILQRHIASFSHHGLPEGSDDALRYIAEHDDALAFARINRQLIALR
;
A
#
# COMPACT_ATOMS: atom_id res chain seq x y z
N ALA A 1 -28.31 7.80 -8.76
CA ALA A 1 -26.92 7.32 -8.74
C ALA A 1 -26.54 6.86 -10.14
N ARG A 2 -25.37 7.25 -10.65
CA ARG A 2 -24.83 6.70 -11.89
C ARG A 2 -24.70 5.18 -11.76
N LYS A 3 -25.28 4.43 -12.70
CA LYS A 3 -25.18 2.96 -12.73
C LYS A 3 -23.92 2.59 -13.52
N TYR A 4 -22.95 1.97 -12.85
CA TYR A 4 -21.74 1.46 -13.50
C TYR A 4 -21.99 0.07 -14.06
N ASN A 5 -21.26 -0.29 -15.12
CA ASN A 5 -21.27 -1.64 -15.66
C ASN A 5 -20.19 -2.45 -14.93
N ALA A 6 -20.59 -3.21 -13.91
CA ALA A 6 -19.68 -3.99 -13.06
C ALA A 6 -18.86 -4.98 -13.89
N ASP A 7 -19.48 -5.77 -14.76
CA ASP A 7 -18.83 -6.78 -15.61
C ASP A 7 -17.69 -6.17 -16.45
N LYS A 8 -17.91 -4.95 -16.97
CA LYS A 8 -16.87 -4.24 -17.73
C LYS A 8 -15.66 -3.89 -16.86
N PHE A 9 -15.87 -3.44 -15.63
CA PHE A 9 -14.78 -3.08 -14.73
C PHE A 9 -14.09 -4.30 -14.15
N GLU A 10 -14.84 -5.34 -13.80
CA GLU A 10 -14.31 -6.64 -13.37
C GLU A 10 -13.36 -7.18 -14.42
N LYS A 11 -13.78 -7.26 -15.69
CA LYS A 11 -12.92 -7.78 -16.76
C LYS A 11 -11.62 -6.98 -16.90
N ARG A 12 -11.69 -5.65 -16.81
CA ARG A 12 -10.49 -4.78 -16.87
C ARG A 12 -9.56 -4.97 -15.68
N LEU A 13 -10.10 -5.19 -14.48
CA LEU A 13 -9.30 -5.42 -13.28
C LEU A 13 -8.66 -6.80 -13.29
N SER A 14 -9.38 -7.82 -13.79
CA SER A 14 -8.85 -9.19 -13.93
C SER A 14 -7.69 -9.30 -14.93
N ASP A 15 -7.58 -8.35 -15.86
CA ASP A 15 -6.44 -8.26 -16.79
C ASP A 15 -5.19 -7.65 -16.12
N LEU A 16 -5.29 -7.12 -14.90
CA LEU A 16 -4.16 -6.56 -14.15
C LEU A 16 -3.51 -7.62 -13.26
N ASP A 17 -2.25 -7.95 -13.54
CA ASP A 17 -1.45 -8.82 -12.69
C ASP A 17 -1.12 -8.16 -11.34
N ASP A 18 -0.92 -8.96 -10.28
CA ASP A 18 -0.57 -8.42 -8.94
C ASP A 18 0.73 -7.60 -8.98
N VAL A 19 1.75 -8.09 -9.68
CA VAL A 19 3.05 -7.44 -9.77
C VAL A 19 3.05 -6.49 -10.96
N ALA A 20 3.49 -5.25 -10.75
CA ALA A 20 3.66 -4.30 -11.84
C ALA A 20 4.76 -4.76 -12.81
N GLU A 21 4.55 -4.52 -14.11
CA GLU A 21 5.60 -4.74 -15.10
C GLU A 21 6.81 -3.86 -14.79
N GLU A 22 8.02 -4.40 -15.01
CA GLU A 22 9.28 -3.71 -14.67
C GLU A 22 9.40 -2.36 -15.37
N SER A 23 9.04 -2.29 -16.66
CA SER A 23 9.06 -1.04 -17.44
C SER A 23 8.14 0.02 -16.85
N TRP A 24 6.92 -0.36 -16.48
CA TRP A 24 5.98 0.54 -15.83
C TRP A 24 6.52 1.02 -14.47
N LEU A 25 7.12 0.11 -13.69
CA LEU A 25 7.70 0.46 -12.40
C LEU A 25 8.86 1.44 -12.57
N GLU A 26 9.77 1.22 -13.52
CA GLU A 26 10.90 2.12 -13.81
C GLU A 26 10.45 3.55 -14.16
N GLU A 27 9.35 3.69 -14.91
CA GLU A 27 8.80 4.98 -15.31
C GLU A 27 8.11 5.75 -14.17
N ASN A 28 7.50 5.04 -13.22
CA ASN A 28 6.65 5.63 -12.18
C ASN A 28 7.29 5.65 -10.79
N LEU A 29 8.41 4.95 -10.60
CA LEU A 29 9.07 4.83 -9.31
C LEU A 29 9.79 6.14 -8.94
N PRO A 30 9.57 6.68 -7.73
CA PRO A 30 10.35 7.82 -7.26
C PRO A 30 11.84 7.47 -7.20
N SER A 31 12.70 8.40 -7.63
CA SER A 31 14.16 8.20 -7.69
C SER A 31 14.78 7.75 -6.37
N ALA A 32 14.23 8.21 -5.23
CA ALA A 32 14.64 7.79 -3.89
C ALA A 32 14.49 6.28 -3.63
N PHE A 33 13.59 5.59 -4.35
CA PHE A 33 13.35 4.16 -4.24
C PHE A 33 13.99 3.34 -5.35
N ALA A 34 14.62 3.98 -6.36
CA ALA A 34 15.21 3.29 -7.50
C ALA A 34 16.26 2.24 -7.11
N GLN A 35 17.03 2.51 -6.06
CA GLN A 35 18.06 1.60 -5.53
C GLN A 35 17.61 0.87 -4.26
N HIS A 36 16.32 0.94 -3.91
CA HIS A 36 15.84 0.31 -2.69
C HIS A 36 15.97 -1.23 -2.81
N PRO A 37 16.51 -1.94 -1.79
CA PRO A 37 16.76 -3.38 -1.89
C PRO A 37 15.50 -4.23 -2.18
N TRP A 38 14.34 -3.72 -1.78
CA TRP A 38 13.03 -4.34 -1.98
C TRP A 38 12.23 -3.76 -3.16
N ARG A 39 12.88 -3.01 -4.08
CA ARG A 39 12.17 -2.29 -5.17
C ARG A 39 11.26 -3.21 -6.00
N ASN A 40 11.65 -4.46 -6.24
CA ASN A 40 10.90 -5.41 -7.07
C ASN A 40 9.56 -5.84 -6.43
N SER A 41 9.32 -5.49 -5.17
CA SER A 41 8.03 -5.71 -4.50
C SER A 41 7.11 -4.48 -4.54
N LEU A 42 7.56 -3.33 -5.03
CA LEU A 42 6.73 -2.13 -5.16
C LEU A 42 5.72 -2.27 -6.30
N GLY A 43 4.56 -1.63 -6.13
CA GLY A 43 3.45 -1.74 -7.06
C GLY A 43 2.72 -3.08 -6.99
N SER A 44 2.85 -3.83 -5.89
CA SER A 44 2.16 -5.11 -5.67
C SER A 44 1.15 -5.07 -4.53
N ILE A 45 -0.01 -5.68 -4.73
CA ILE A 45 -1.07 -5.86 -3.73
C ILE A 45 -0.68 -6.98 -2.77
N GLY A 46 -0.25 -8.10 -3.34
CA GLY A 46 0.01 -9.43 -2.79
C GLY A 46 -1.01 -10.01 -1.82
N GLY A 47 -0.63 -11.05 -1.08
CA GLY A 47 -1.59 -11.98 -0.47
C GLY A 47 -2.10 -11.63 0.92
N GLY A 48 -3.00 -12.46 1.45
CA GLY A 48 -3.62 -12.30 2.77
C GLY A 48 -4.90 -11.47 2.69
N ASN A 49 -5.06 -10.50 3.58
CA ASN A 49 -6.17 -9.54 3.59
C ASN A 49 -5.90 -8.29 2.73
N HIS A 50 -4.92 -8.34 1.83
CA HIS A 50 -4.58 -7.24 0.93
C HIS A 50 -5.44 -7.28 -0.34
N PHE A 51 -5.90 -6.11 -0.78
CA PHE A 51 -6.81 -5.97 -1.93
C PHE A 51 -6.74 -4.55 -2.53
N ALA A 52 -7.21 -4.43 -3.77
CA ALA A 52 -7.55 -3.17 -4.41
C ALA A 52 -8.97 -3.28 -4.97
N GLU A 53 -9.89 -2.43 -4.51
CA GLU A 53 -11.32 -2.56 -4.82
C GLU A 53 -11.89 -1.26 -5.37
N LEU A 54 -12.71 -1.38 -6.42
CA LEU A 54 -13.57 -0.29 -6.88
C LEU A 54 -14.89 -0.32 -6.13
N GLN A 55 -15.20 0.77 -5.44
CA GLN A 55 -16.34 0.89 -4.54
C GLN A 55 -17.27 2.01 -4.99
N GLN A 56 -18.57 1.81 -4.81
CA GLN A 56 -19.59 2.84 -5.04
C GLN A 56 -20.10 3.35 -3.69
N ILE A 57 -20.33 4.67 -3.59
CA ILE A 57 -20.98 5.25 -2.42
C ILE A 57 -22.43 4.76 -2.35
N ASP A 58 -22.74 3.99 -1.31
CA ASP A 58 -24.08 3.49 -1.02
C ASP A 58 -24.89 4.52 -0.22
N GLN A 59 -24.33 5.02 0.88
CA GLN A 59 -24.99 5.95 1.79
C GLN A 59 -24.03 7.06 2.25
N ILE A 60 -24.53 8.29 2.31
CA ILE A 60 -23.84 9.43 2.92
C ILE A 60 -24.51 9.71 4.27
N ILE A 61 -23.75 9.57 5.36
CA ILE A 61 -24.26 9.78 6.73
C ILE A 61 -24.14 11.26 7.14
N ASP A 62 -23.00 11.89 6.82
CA ASP A 62 -22.72 13.30 7.08
C ASP A 62 -22.32 13.99 5.77
N ALA A 63 -23.17 14.89 5.30
CA ALA A 63 -22.98 15.56 4.02
C ALA A 63 -21.85 16.60 4.05
N GLU A 64 -21.59 17.22 5.20
CA GLU A 64 -20.54 18.24 5.35
C GLU A 64 -19.17 17.57 5.35
N LEU A 65 -18.99 16.53 6.16
CA LEU A 65 -17.74 15.76 6.18
C LEU A 65 -17.46 15.07 4.84
N PHE A 66 -18.49 14.57 4.17
CA PHE A 66 -18.35 13.97 2.83
C PHE A 66 -17.82 14.99 1.81
N ALA A 67 -18.37 16.21 1.81
CA ALA A 67 -17.90 17.28 0.94
C ALA A 67 -16.45 17.72 1.28
N LEU A 68 -16.12 17.84 2.57
CA LEU A 68 -14.76 18.17 3.03
C LEU A 68 -13.73 17.09 2.67
N ALA A 69 -14.13 15.82 2.64
CA ALA A 69 -13.28 14.72 2.20
C ALA A 69 -12.98 14.74 0.69
N GLY A 70 -13.65 15.61 -0.09
CA GLY A 70 -13.46 15.72 -1.54
C GLY A 70 -14.01 14.52 -2.31
N LEU A 71 -14.92 13.76 -1.70
CA LEU A 71 -15.54 12.59 -2.32
C LEU A 71 -16.70 12.99 -3.23
N ASP A 72 -16.98 12.16 -4.24
CA ASP A 72 -18.10 12.35 -5.16
C ASP A 72 -18.89 11.04 -5.30
N ALA A 73 -20.17 11.09 -4.95
CA ALA A 73 -21.06 9.93 -5.02
C ALA A 73 -21.39 9.50 -6.46
N GLN A 74 -21.03 10.31 -7.47
CA GLN A 74 -21.13 9.98 -8.89
C GLN A 74 -19.82 9.41 -9.46
N HIS A 75 -18.82 9.14 -8.62
CA HIS A 75 -17.57 8.46 -8.99
C HIS A 75 -17.36 7.17 -8.18
N LEU A 76 -16.77 6.17 -8.83
CA LEU A 76 -16.22 5.01 -8.11
C LEU A 76 -14.98 5.46 -7.35
N GLN A 77 -14.80 4.88 -6.16
CA GLN A 77 -13.65 5.09 -5.30
C GLN A 77 -12.73 3.87 -5.39
N LEU A 78 -11.43 4.07 -5.46
CA LEU A 78 -10.45 2.99 -5.37
C LEU A 78 -9.96 2.90 -3.93
N LEU A 79 -10.19 1.76 -3.28
CA LEU A 79 -9.65 1.45 -1.98
C LEU A 79 -8.47 0.47 -2.13
N VAL A 80 -7.28 0.90 -1.73
CA VAL A 80 -6.07 0.06 -1.73
C VAL A 80 -5.71 -0.32 -0.29
N HIS A 81 -5.78 -1.61 0.02
CA HIS A 81 -5.30 -2.20 1.26
C HIS A 81 -4.03 -3.00 1.00
N SER A 82 -2.86 -2.39 1.25
CA SER A 82 -1.55 -3.04 1.13
C SER A 82 -0.53 -2.40 2.09
N GLY A 83 0.54 -3.14 2.40
CA GLY A 83 1.57 -2.75 3.35
C GLY A 83 2.97 -2.63 2.75
N SER A 84 3.98 -2.80 3.61
CA SER A 84 5.41 -2.80 3.27
C SER A 84 5.88 -4.07 2.55
N ARG A 85 4.96 -4.94 2.12
CA ARG A 85 5.24 -6.28 1.60
C ARG A 85 6.15 -7.06 2.57
N GLY A 86 7.11 -7.83 2.07
CA GLY A 86 8.03 -8.63 2.87
C GLY A 86 9.03 -7.84 3.73
N LEU A 87 9.23 -6.54 3.48
CA LEU A 87 10.21 -5.72 4.21
C LEU A 87 9.89 -5.66 5.72
N GLY A 88 8.65 -5.27 6.06
CA GLY A 88 8.21 -5.18 7.46
C GLY A 88 8.30 -6.52 8.19
N GLN A 89 7.93 -7.62 7.53
CA GLN A 89 8.08 -8.96 8.08
C GLN A 89 9.55 -9.32 8.31
N SER A 90 10.44 -8.97 7.38
CA SER A 90 11.87 -9.22 7.50
C SER A 90 12.49 -8.46 8.69
N ILE A 91 12.07 -7.21 8.91
CA ILE A 91 12.47 -6.42 10.09
C ILE A 91 12.02 -7.11 11.38
N LEU A 92 10.74 -7.51 11.46
CA LEU A 92 10.20 -8.21 12.63
C LEU A 92 10.92 -9.53 12.90
N GLN A 93 11.22 -10.30 11.85
CA GLN A 93 11.94 -11.57 11.98
C GLN A 93 13.36 -11.36 12.53
N ARG A 94 14.10 -10.34 12.08
CA ARG A 94 15.41 -10.00 12.64
C ARG A 94 15.32 -9.58 14.11
N HIS A 95 14.30 -8.80 14.46
CA HIS A 95 14.04 -8.42 15.85
C HIS A 95 13.83 -9.67 16.73
N ILE A 96 12.91 -10.55 16.33
CA ILE A 96 12.59 -11.77 17.09
C ILE A 96 13.81 -12.70 17.20
N ALA A 97 14.59 -12.82 16.13
CA ALA A 97 15.80 -13.65 16.16
C ALA A 97 16.85 -13.13 17.15
N SER A 98 16.95 -11.80 17.33
CA SER A 98 17.98 -11.17 18.16
C SER A 98 17.53 -10.92 19.60
N PHE A 99 16.24 -10.60 19.79
CA PHE A 99 15.68 -10.11 21.05
C PHE A 99 14.43 -10.89 21.51
N SER A 100 14.04 -11.96 20.79
CA SER A 100 12.78 -12.67 21.03
C SER A 100 11.59 -11.68 20.99
N HIS A 101 10.61 -11.88 21.85
CA HIS A 101 9.43 -11.03 21.96
C HIS A 101 9.64 -9.87 22.95
N HIS A 102 10.88 -9.61 23.37
CA HIS A 102 11.19 -8.50 24.28
C HIS A 102 11.23 -7.17 23.53
N GLY A 103 10.81 -6.11 24.23
CA GLY A 103 11.01 -4.75 23.78
C GLY A 103 12.48 -4.32 23.89
N LEU A 104 12.83 -3.23 23.20
CA LEU A 104 14.16 -2.63 23.27
C LEU A 104 14.13 -1.47 24.27
N PRO A 105 15.22 -1.25 25.05
CA PRO A 105 15.34 -0.06 25.88
C PRO A 105 15.24 1.20 25.02
N GLU A 106 14.43 2.16 25.45
CA GLU A 106 14.27 3.44 24.77
C GLU A 106 15.63 4.15 24.63
N GLY A 107 15.90 4.67 23.43
CA GLY A 107 17.15 5.39 23.12
C GLY A 107 18.40 4.51 22.97
N SER A 108 18.30 3.18 23.12
CA SER A 108 19.40 2.27 22.78
C SER A 108 19.69 2.25 21.28
N ASP A 109 20.92 1.89 20.91
CA ASP A 109 21.33 1.79 19.50
C ASP A 109 20.45 0.82 18.71
N ASP A 110 20.05 -0.31 19.32
CA ASP A 110 19.15 -1.27 18.69
C ASP A 110 17.75 -0.71 18.50
N ALA A 111 17.22 0.05 19.48
CA ALA A 111 15.93 0.72 19.33
C ALA A 111 15.96 1.78 18.23
N LEU A 112 17.01 2.60 18.17
CA LEU A 112 17.18 3.61 17.12
C LEU A 112 17.29 2.98 15.73
N ARG A 113 18.02 1.86 15.61
CA ARG A 113 18.11 1.09 14.36
C ARG A 113 16.76 0.52 13.96
N TYR A 114 16.03 -0.10 14.89
CA TYR A 114 14.71 -0.66 14.62
C TYR A 114 13.73 0.43 14.13
N ILE A 115 13.73 1.61 14.77
CA ILE A 115 12.89 2.73 14.36
C ILE A 115 13.26 3.24 12.96
N ALA A 116 14.56 3.34 12.64
CA ALA A 116 14.98 3.72 11.30
C ALA A 116 14.52 2.72 10.22
N GLU A 117 14.65 1.41 10.48
CA GLU A 117 14.15 0.37 9.58
C GLU A 117 12.62 0.39 9.47
N HIS A 118 11.91 0.64 10.57
CA HIS A 118 10.46 0.79 10.59
C HIS A 118 10.00 1.99 9.75
N ASP A 119 10.68 3.14 9.86
CA ASP A 119 10.34 4.34 9.10
C ASP A 119 10.56 4.15 7.59
N ASP A 120 11.62 3.42 7.22
CA ASP A 120 11.84 2.95 5.85
C ASP A 120 10.69 2.06 5.37
N ALA A 121 10.25 1.08 6.19
CA ALA A 121 9.10 0.24 5.86
C ALA A 121 7.80 1.03 5.73
N LEU A 122 7.59 2.08 6.52
CA LEU A 122 6.44 2.98 6.38
C LEU A 122 6.52 3.79 5.09
N ALA A 123 7.70 4.29 4.72
CA ALA A 123 7.91 5.01 3.47
C ALA A 123 7.65 4.09 2.27
N PHE A 124 8.18 2.87 2.31
CA PHE A 124 7.91 1.83 1.34
C PHE A 124 6.41 1.54 1.21
N ALA A 125 5.70 1.34 2.33
CA ALA A 125 4.27 1.03 2.32
C ALA A 125 3.43 2.17 1.70
N ARG A 126 3.82 3.43 1.95
CA ARG A 126 3.17 4.59 1.34
C ARG A 126 3.36 4.61 -0.17
N ILE A 127 4.59 4.48 -0.65
CA ILE A 127 4.88 4.45 -2.08
C ILE A 127 4.22 3.24 -2.75
N ASN A 128 4.24 2.07 -2.11
CA ASN A 128 3.59 0.88 -2.65
C ASN A 128 2.09 1.12 -2.90
N ARG A 129 1.36 1.69 -1.93
CA ARG A 129 -0.06 2.01 -2.11
C ARG A 129 -0.31 3.06 -3.20
N GLN A 130 0.58 4.06 -3.32
CA GLN A 130 0.49 5.07 -4.37
C GLN A 130 0.68 4.46 -5.76
N LEU A 131 1.66 3.57 -5.92
CA LEU A 131 1.92 2.90 -7.20
C LEU A 131 0.77 1.96 -7.59
N ILE A 132 0.21 1.19 -6.64
CA ILE A 132 -0.98 0.36 -6.90
C ILE A 132 -2.15 1.23 -7.36
N ALA A 133 -2.34 2.41 -6.76
CA ALA A 133 -3.43 3.31 -7.11
C ALA A 133 -3.23 4.05 -8.45
N LEU A 134 -1.98 4.21 -8.89
CA LEU A 134 -1.63 4.91 -10.13
C LEU A 134 -1.82 4.03 -11.38
N ARG A 135 -1.65 2.71 -11.23
CA ARG A 135 -1.72 1.74 -12.31
C ARG A 135 -3.15 1.45 -12.75
#